data_AF-A0A0D9UWY1-F1
#
_entry.id   AF-A0A0D9UWY1-F1
#
_cell.length_a   1.000
_cell.length_b   1.000
_cell.length_c   1.000
_cell.angle_alpha   90.00
_cell.angle_beta   90.00
_cell.angle_gamma   90.00
#
_symmetry.space_group_name_H-M   'P 1'
#
loop_
_entity.id
_entity.type
_entity.pdbx_description
1 polymer ?
#
loop_
_entity_poly.entity_id
_entity_poly.type
_entity_poly.pdbx_seq_one_letter_code
_entity_poly.pdbx_strand_id
1 'polypeptide(L)'
;MSSWLRSAVSKAVEAGGRSGVARAVLGYADAVAHHAGQAVAEGAKILNDRMSTQNYKSVKKIVKRLEEAAVSARGEDRVRVLKSWLKALQEVEAEIGGLDGAAEQNAPSSELNTSKAPLARVLFYDADIGGAPMNFRDVFLYSQALEGITLSMILEAPNEEEVPLLLEIFGLCLTGGKEINNAIMSGIQDLAKSISNYNDEVLVKREELLQFTQSAITGLKRNADIMRIDAEAAELWKKLNDKEASRVQPTQELAKITERTSAATVEVLPLSDRIVDKLKVLATSLSNSSSKAEKRILDHRRQKEEALNFRAKKENEVSAVEKELTAEISELEKQRDELEAQLKKVNISLNAAVGRLKQTREERDQFDEASNQMIFSLKAKENELSKSITSCNVEAGVVKTWINFLEDTWQLQSSYNEQKEKRTKEVSTEHDNDEISEKTSPQKSLEEEYLETEKKIVIAFSITDHMRKLFYSEQGANSRRDDDEVRNLFSEIEKLRETFEALERPTLDIEVRRAKVPTKERSGSSPSPVQASSTPKAATVEAPESPAKPDEPLDPDSELAKLELEFGQASKHSPEDISGWEFDELEEELRADISKSGNKK
;
A
#
# COMPACT_ATOMS: atom_id res chain seq x y z
N MET A 1 11.80 -42.55 -38.05
CA MET A 1 10.46 -43.18 -38.19
C MET A 1 10.41 -44.29 -39.25
N SER A 2 11.53 -44.74 -39.85
CA SER A 2 11.54 -45.59 -41.06
C SER A 2 11.41 -47.11 -40.82
N SER A 3 11.74 -47.60 -39.61
CA SER A 3 11.80 -49.04 -39.30
C SER A 3 10.43 -49.72 -39.20
N TRP A 4 9.41 -49.04 -38.65
CA TRP A 4 8.09 -49.65 -38.46
C TRP A 4 7.31 -49.79 -39.78
N LEU A 5 7.38 -48.78 -40.67
CA LEU A 5 6.81 -48.86 -42.03
C LEU A 5 7.44 -49.98 -42.87
N ARG A 6 8.78 -50.12 -42.86
CA ARG A 6 9.44 -51.26 -43.55
C ARG A 6 8.99 -52.61 -42.98
N SER A 7 8.85 -52.74 -41.67
CA SER A 7 8.37 -53.96 -41.01
C SER A 7 6.91 -54.31 -41.37
N ALA A 8 6.01 -53.31 -41.39
CA ALA A 8 4.61 -53.49 -41.74
C ALA A 8 4.43 -53.91 -43.22
N VAL A 9 5.14 -53.26 -44.14
CA VAL A 9 5.08 -53.58 -45.58
C VAL A 9 5.67 -54.97 -45.87
N SER A 10 6.79 -55.35 -45.24
CA SER A 10 7.32 -56.72 -45.37
C SER A 10 6.32 -57.79 -44.90
N LYS A 11 5.68 -57.61 -43.74
CA LYS A 11 4.66 -58.54 -43.25
C LYS A 11 3.43 -58.62 -44.16
N ALA A 12 3.00 -57.50 -44.74
CA ALA A 12 1.90 -57.49 -45.71
C ALA A 12 2.25 -58.27 -47.00
N VAL A 13 3.51 -58.21 -47.44
CA VAL A 13 4.00 -58.94 -48.63
C VAL A 13 4.26 -60.43 -48.34
N GLU A 14 4.59 -60.83 -47.12
CA GLU A 14 4.62 -62.25 -46.72
C GLU A 14 3.22 -62.87 -46.62
N ALA A 15 2.23 -62.11 -46.16
CA ALA A 15 0.84 -62.56 -46.12
C ALA A 15 0.16 -62.60 -47.52
N GLY A 16 0.57 -61.72 -48.44
CA GLY A 16 0.03 -61.61 -49.80
C GLY A 16 0.77 -62.48 -50.81
N GLY A 17 0.21 -63.64 -51.16
CA GLY A 17 0.84 -64.68 -52.00
C GLY A 17 1.48 -64.22 -53.33
N ARG A 18 2.78 -63.89 -53.28
CA ARG A 18 3.80 -63.94 -54.36
C ARG A 18 3.40 -63.42 -55.77
N SER A 19 2.65 -62.33 -55.87
CA SER A 19 2.36 -61.68 -57.15
C SER A 19 3.52 -60.78 -57.64
N GLY A 20 3.65 -60.61 -58.96
CA GLY A 20 4.72 -59.77 -59.55
C GLY A 20 4.55 -58.27 -59.28
N VAL A 21 3.30 -57.80 -59.16
CA VAL A 21 2.95 -56.38 -58.98
C VAL A 21 3.50 -55.82 -57.67
N ALA A 22 3.41 -56.59 -56.57
CA ALA A 22 3.93 -56.18 -55.27
C ALA A 22 5.43 -55.84 -55.31
N ARG A 23 6.22 -56.59 -56.11
CA ARG A 23 7.66 -56.34 -56.27
C ARG A 23 7.95 -55.08 -57.10
N ALA A 24 7.13 -54.79 -58.11
CA ALA A 24 7.26 -53.57 -58.91
C ALA A 24 6.91 -52.32 -58.09
N VAL A 25 5.83 -52.36 -57.30
CA VAL A 25 5.43 -51.27 -56.40
C VAL A 25 6.48 -51.06 -55.31
N LEU A 26 6.98 -52.13 -54.69
CA LEU A 26 8.06 -52.03 -53.70
C LEU A 26 9.35 -51.46 -54.29
N GLY A 27 9.71 -51.86 -55.52
CA GLY A 27 10.88 -51.33 -56.23
C GLY A 27 10.75 -49.83 -56.56
N TYR A 28 9.57 -49.38 -57.02
CA TYR A 28 9.30 -47.95 -57.22
C TYR A 28 9.30 -47.17 -55.91
N ALA A 29 8.70 -47.71 -54.84
CA ALA A 29 8.67 -47.06 -53.52
C ALA A 29 10.07 -46.93 -52.90
N ASP A 30 10.90 -47.97 -52.98
CA ASP A 30 12.27 -47.94 -52.46
C ASP A 30 13.17 -47.04 -53.33
N ALA A 31 12.99 -47.01 -54.66
CA ALA A 31 13.68 -46.08 -55.55
C ALA A 31 13.30 -44.61 -55.28
N VAL A 32 12.01 -44.30 -55.11
CA VAL A 32 11.55 -42.95 -54.75
C VAL A 32 12.06 -42.56 -53.35
N ALA A 33 12.06 -43.50 -52.38
CA ALA A 33 12.65 -43.25 -51.07
C ALA A 33 14.17 -43.02 -51.14
N HIS A 34 14.90 -43.71 -52.03
CA HIS A 34 16.33 -43.50 -52.23
C HIS A 34 16.62 -42.15 -52.90
N HIS A 35 15.83 -41.76 -53.90
CA HIS A 35 16.03 -40.51 -54.63
C HIS A 35 15.60 -39.29 -53.80
N ALA A 36 14.50 -39.39 -53.05
CA ALA A 36 14.13 -38.38 -52.05
C ALA A 36 15.16 -38.31 -50.91
N GLY A 37 15.68 -39.46 -50.46
CA GLY A 37 16.76 -39.54 -49.47
C GLY A 37 18.04 -38.85 -49.95
N GLN A 38 18.43 -39.04 -51.21
CA GLN A 38 19.55 -38.31 -51.80
C GLN A 38 19.25 -36.82 -52.01
N ALA A 39 18.09 -36.43 -52.52
CA ALA A 39 17.73 -35.02 -52.69
C ALA A 39 17.74 -34.26 -51.34
N VAL A 40 17.26 -34.90 -50.27
CA VAL A 40 17.33 -34.34 -48.90
C VAL A 40 18.77 -34.33 -48.36
N ALA A 41 19.57 -35.37 -48.60
CA ALA A 41 20.96 -35.42 -48.13
C ALA A 41 21.88 -34.45 -48.90
N GLU A 42 21.65 -34.26 -50.19
CA GLU A 42 22.37 -33.32 -51.06
C GLU A 42 21.91 -31.88 -50.80
N GLY A 43 20.60 -31.65 -50.58
CA GLY A 43 20.09 -30.38 -50.07
C GLY A 43 20.66 -30.02 -48.70
N ALA A 44 20.75 -30.99 -47.78
CA ALA A 44 21.39 -30.81 -46.47
C ALA A 44 22.90 -30.53 -46.59
N LYS A 45 23.61 -31.17 -47.52
CA LYS A 45 25.02 -30.83 -47.83
C LYS A 45 25.16 -29.40 -48.37
N ILE A 46 24.32 -28.99 -49.32
CA ILE A 46 24.35 -27.63 -49.90
C ILE A 46 24.05 -26.57 -48.82
N LEU A 47 23.15 -26.85 -47.89
CA LEU A 47 22.92 -26.01 -46.71
C LEU A 47 24.13 -26.00 -45.76
N ASN A 48 24.77 -27.15 -45.52
CA ASN A 48 25.90 -27.27 -44.59
C ASN A 48 27.20 -26.65 -45.14
N ASP A 49 27.47 -26.74 -46.44
CA ASP A 49 28.60 -26.07 -47.09
C ASP A 49 28.42 -24.54 -47.06
N ARG A 50 27.19 -24.05 -47.29
CA ARG A 50 26.83 -22.63 -47.12
C ARG A 50 26.93 -22.16 -45.67
N MET A 51 26.51 -22.98 -44.69
CA MET A 51 26.68 -22.67 -43.27
C MET A 51 28.15 -22.62 -42.85
N SER A 52 28.99 -23.51 -43.38
CA SER A 52 30.43 -23.56 -43.08
C SER A 52 31.19 -22.30 -43.54
N THR A 53 30.59 -21.47 -44.39
CA THR A 53 31.19 -20.19 -44.85
C THR A 53 30.85 -18.98 -43.96
N GLN A 54 29.96 -19.11 -42.97
CA GLN A 54 29.55 -18.02 -42.09
C GLN A 54 29.89 -18.31 -40.63
N ASN A 55 30.71 -17.44 -40.02
CA ASN A 55 31.26 -17.64 -38.68
C ASN A 55 30.31 -17.11 -37.59
N TYR A 56 29.21 -17.85 -37.37
CA TYR A 56 28.15 -17.48 -36.43
C TYR A 56 28.63 -17.40 -34.98
N LYS A 57 28.16 -16.38 -34.25
CA LYS A 57 28.41 -16.21 -32.82
C LYS A 57 27.16 -16.56 -32.01
N SER A 58 27.34 -17.12 -30.81
CA SER A 58 26.23 -17.40 -29.89
C SER A 58 25.56 -16.11 -29.41
N VAL A 59 24.24 -16.03 -29.55
CA VAL A 59 23.38 -14.93 -29.06
C VAL A 59 23.49 -14.84 -27.55
N LYS A 60 23.29 -15.95 -26.82
CA LYS A 60 23.27 -15.99 -25.35
C LYS A 60 24.56 -15.48 -24.72
N LYS A 61 25.71 -15.74 -25.34
CA LYS A 61 27.04 -15.26 -24.90
C LYS A 61 27.29 -13.77 -25.18
N ILE A 62 26.46 -13.13 -25.99
CA ILE A 62 26.53 -11.70 -26.32
C ILE A 62 25.50 -10.94 -25.48
N VAL A 63 24.24 -11.39 -25.46
CA VAL A 63 23.16 -10.89 -24.59
C VAL A 63 23.67 -10.71 -23.15
N LYS A 64 24.18 -11.80 -22.54
CA LYS A 64 24.72 -11.77 -21.19
C LYS A 64 25.83 -10.74 -21.00
N ARG A 65 26.72 -10.54 -21.97
CA ARG A 65 27.82 -9.54 -21.88
C ARG A 65 27.32 -8.11 -22.02
N LEU A 66 26.29 -7.89 -22.83
CA LEU A 66 25.66 -6.57 -22.98
C LEU A 66 24.96 -6.19 -21.67
N GLU A 67 24.28 -7.14 -21.03
CA GLU A 67 23.59 -6.98 -19.74
C GLU A 67 24.57 -6.81 -18.58
N GLU A 68 25.62 -7.65 -18.49
CA GLU A 68 26.70 -7.49 -17.50
C GLU A 68 27.39 -6.12 -17.62
N ALA A 69 27.63 -5.64 -18.85
CA ALA A 69 28.18 -4.30 -19.09
C ALA A 69 27.18 -3.18 -18.74
N ALA A 70 25.89 -3.34 -19.06
CA ALA A 70 24.85 -2.38 -18.73
C ALA A 70 24.72 -2.13 -17.22
N VAL A 71 24.71 -3.21 -16.43
CA VAL A 71 24.55 -3.15 -14.97
C VAL A 71 25.81 -2.66 -14.28
N SER A 72 27.00 -2.97 -14.80
CA SER A 72 28.29 -2.63 -14.15
C SER A 72 28.89 -1.27 -14.55
N ALA A 73 28.58 -0.73 -15.73
CA ALA A 73 29.24 0.49 -16.22
C ALA A 73 28.76 1.76 -15.50
N ARG A 74 29.72 2.59 -15.06
CA ARG A 74 29.52 3.91 -14.41
C ARG A 74 30.46 4.93 -15.05
N GLY A 75 30.10 6.22 -15.01
CA GLY A 75 30.91 7.33 -15.53
C GLY A 75 31.68 7.06 -16.84
N GLU A 76 33.01 7.21 -16.83
CA GLU A 76 33.86 7.04 -18.03
C GLU A 76 33.76 5.65 -18.68
N ASP A 77 33.53 4.59 -17.90
CA ASP A 77 33.35 3.24 -18.45
C ASP A 77 32.00 3.12 -19.17
N ARG A 78 30.95 3.80 -18.67
CA ARG A 78 29.64 3.90 -19.32
C ARG A 78 29.74 4.67 -20.64
N VAL A 79 30.47 5.79 -20.67
CA VAL A 79 30.84 6.51 -21.92
C VAL A 79 31.54 5.58 -22.91
N ARG A 80 32.49 4.74 -22.47
CA ARG A 80 33.21 3.81 -23.36
C ARG A 80 32.30 2.69 -23.90
N VAL A 81 31.41 2.15 -23.08
CA VAL A 81 30.41 1.15 -23.48
C VAL A 81 29.45 1.72 -24.52
N LEU A 82 28.87 2.90 -24.27
CA LEU A 82 27.97 3.59 -25.20
C LEU A 82 28.65 3.84 -26.56
N LYS A 83 29.87 4.39 -26.59
CA LYS A 83 30.64 4.62 -27.82
C LYS A 83 30.90 3.31 -28.60
N SER A 84 31.09 2.19 -27.90
CA SER A 84 31.29 0.87 -28.52
C SER A 84 29.99 0.29 -29.12
N TRP A 85 28.87 0.42 -28.41
CA TRP A 85 27.56 -0.06 -28.87
C TRP A 85 27.02 0.77 -30.02
N LEU A 86 27.08 2.10 -29.92
CA LEU A 86 26.63 3.04 -30.96
C LEU A 86 27.31 2.73 -32.30
N LYS A 87 28.63 2.53 -32.29
CA LYS A 87 29.40 2.15 -33.49
C LYS A 87 28.91 0.84 -34.11
N ALA A 88 28.64 -0.18 -33.29
CA ALA A 88 28.15 -1.48 -33.77
C ALA A 88 26.69 -1.44 -34.28
N LEU A 89 25.87 -0.53 -33.76
CA LEU A 89 24.52 -0.27 -34.28
C LEU A 89 24.56 0.53 -35.59
N GLN A 90 25.43 1.54 -35.69
CA GLN A 90 25.66 2.31 -36.92
C GLN A 90 26.21 1.43 -38.06
N GLU A 91 27.09 0.47 -37.75
CA GLU A 91 27.58 -0.52 -38.72
C GLU A 91 26.44 -1.37 -39.30
N VAL A 92 25.44 -1.76 -38.50
CA VAL A 92 24.24 -2.47 -38.98
C VAL A 92 23.31 -1.57 -39.78
N GLU A 93 23.05 -0.34 -39.35
CA GLU A 93 22.14 0.57 -40.06
C GLU A 93 22.70 0.95 -41.45
N ALA A 94 24.03 1.06 -41.57
CA ALA A 94 24.71 1.25 -42.85
C ALA A 94 24.64 0.02 -43.78
N GLU A 95 24.58 -1.21 -43.24
CA GLU A 95 24.30 -2.42 -44.04
C GLU A 95 22.85 -2.45 -44.55
N ILE A 96 21.88 -1.98 -43.76
CA ILE A 96 20.45 -1.94 -44.12
C ILE A 96 20.18 -0.86 -45.18
N GLY A 97 20.68 0.36 -44.97
CA GLY A 97 20.54 1.46 -45.94
C GLY A 97 21.28 1.25 -47.27
N GLY A 98 22.10 0.20 -47.38
CA GLY A 98 22.80 -0.16 -48.61
C GLY A 98 21.95 -0.91 -49.66
N LEU A 99 20.69 -1.26 -49.36
CA LEU A 99 19.80 -1.99 -50.29
C LEU A 99 18.81 -1.08 -51.04
N ASP A 100 18.35 0.02 -50.43
CA ASP A 100 17.36 0.95 -51.00
C ASP A 100 17.93 2.37 -51.12
N GLY A 101 18.25 2.83 -52.34
CA GLY A 101 18.60 4.24 -52.56
C GLY A 101 19.59 4.56 -53.67
N ALA A 102 19.25 4.28 -54.94
CA ALA A 102 19.96 4.85 -56.08
C ALA A 102 19.30 6.17 -56.53
N ALA A 103 19.54 7.27 -55.82
CA ALA A 103 19.01 8.60 -56.17
C ALA A 103 19.99 9.75 -55.84
N GLU A 104 20.47 10.41 -56.90
CA GLU A 104 20.97 11.80 -56.99
C GLU A 104 21.91 12.40 -55.91
N GLN A 105 23.17 12.62 -56.31
CA GLN A 105 23.63 14.00 -56.61
C GLN A 105 24.85 14.00 -57.55
N ASN A 106 25.19 15.18 -58.10
CA ASN A 106 25.95 15.29 -59.37
C ASN A 106 27.45 15.58 -59.23
N ALA A 107 28.28 14.64 -59.72
CA ALA A 107 29.59 14.84 -60.39
C ALA A 107 30.78 15.47 -59.60
N PRO A 108 32.05 15.37 -60.11
CA PRO A 108 32.60 14.42 -61.09
C PRO A 108 33.66 13.47 -60.46
N SER A 109 34.20 12.55 -61.26
CA SER A 109 35.11 11.49 -60.80
C SER A 109 36.59 11.88 -60.68
N SER A 110 37.28 11.26 -59.71
CA SER A 110 38.69 10.88 -59.84
C SER A 110 38.90 9.52 -59.17
N GLU A 111 39.38 8.52 -59.90
CA GLU A 111 39.52 7.15 -59.40
C GLU A 111 40.74 7.00 -58.48
N LEU A 112 40.57 6.34 -57.34
CA LEU A 112 41.61 5.43 -56.84
C LEU A 112 40.97 4.23 -56.12
N ASN A 113 41.26 3.03 -56.62
CA ASN A 113 40.64 1.80 -56.18
C ASN A 113 41.17 1.35 -54.81
N THR A 114 40.30 1.33 -53.79
CA THR A 114 40.47 0.46 -52.60
C THR A 114 39.20 -0.35 -52.39
N SER A 115 39.09 -1.46 -53.13
CA SER A 115 38.03 -2.45 -52.96
C SER A 115 38.17 -3.17 -51.61
N LYS A 116 37.63 -2.57 -50.54
CA LYS A 116 37.33 -3.30 -49.32
C LYS A 116 36.37 -4.43 -49.69
N ALA A 117 36.84 -5.67 -49.60
CA ALA A 117 35.97 -6.84 -49.66
C ALA A 117 34.89 -6.71 -48.57
N PRO A 118 33.66 -7.20 -48.82
CA PRO A 118 32.62 -7.21 -47.79
C PRO A 118 33.13 -8.00 -46.59
N LEU A 119 33.29 -7.33 -45.45
CA LEU A 119 33.75 -7.96 -44.22
C LEU A 119 32.74 -9.03 -43.81
N ALA A 120 33.22 -10.14 -43.28
CA ALA A 120 32.39 -11.31 -43.02
C ALA A 120 31.26 -10.97 -42.03
N ARG A 121 30.03 -10.84 -42.56
CA ARG A 121 28.81 -10.42 -41.85
C ARG A 121 28.66 -11.20 -40.55
N VAL A 122 28.82 -10.52 -39.41
CA VAL A 122 28.81 -11.11 -38.08
C VAL A 122 27.37 -11.35 -37.66
N LEU A 123 26.84 -12.51 -38.05
CA LEU A 123 25.52 -12.97 -37.64
C LEU A 123 25.60 -13.77 -36.33
N PHE A 124 24.52 -13.71 -35.57
CA PHE A 124 24.36 -14.38 -34.29
C PHE A 124 23.28 -15.45 -34.38
N TYR A 125 23.54 -16.64 -33.84
CA TYR A 125 22.61 -17.75 -33.86
C TYR A 125 22.92 -18.74 -32.74
N ASP A 126 21.87 -19.19 -32.02
CA ASP A 126 21.89 -20.36 -31.16
C ASP A 126 20.69 -21.25 -31.56
N ALA A 127 20.93 -22.54 -31.78
CA ALA A 127 19.94 -23.46 -32.36
C ALA A 127 18.72 -23.75 -31.47
N ASP A 128 18.74 -23.30 -30.21
CA ASP A 128 17.68 -23.48 -29.21
C ASP A 128 16.84 -22.21 -28.96
N ILE A 129 17.16 -21.09 -29.62
CA ILE A 129 16.31 -19.88 -29.65
C ILE A 129 15.28 -19.98 -30.79
N GLY A 130 15.63 -20.65 -31.89
CA GLY A 130 14.83 -20.70 -33.11
C GLY A 130 14.94 -19.42 -33.95
N GLY A 131 14.16 -19.36 -35.03
CA GLY A 131 14.17 -18.21 -35.95
C GLY A 131 15.37 -18.18 -36.92
N ALA A 132 15.54 -17.03 -37.58
CA ALA A 132 16.63 -16.76 -38.51
C ALA A 132 17.87 -16.18 -37.79
N PRO A 133 19.08 -16.26 -38.37
CA PRO A 133 20.26 -15.64 -37.76
C PRO A 133 20.13 -14.12 -37.63
N MET A 134 20.37 -13.64 -36.42
CA MET A 134 20.21 -12.27 -35.98
C MET A 134 21.41 -11.39 -36.35
N ASN A 135 21.18 -10.09 -36.60
CA ASN A 135 22.24 -9.08 -36.64
C ASN A 135 22.50 -8.50 -35.24
N PHE A 136 23.47 -7.57 -35.09
CA PHE A 136 23.81 -7.01 -33.77
C PHE A 136 22.67 -6.19 -33.14
N ARG A 137 21.91 -5.41 -33.94
CA ARG A 137 20.75 -4.63 -33.48
C ARG A 137 19.67 -5.55 -32.92
N ASP A 138 19.38 -6.66 -33.60
CA ASP A 138 18.37 -7.64 -33.14
C ASP A 138 18.77 -8.23 -31.78
N VAL A 139 20.03 -8.66 -31.63
CA VAL A 139 20.56 -9.19 -30.37
C VAL A 139 20.59 -8.13 -29.26
N PHE A 140 20.92 -6.88 -29.60
CA PHE A 140 20.92 -5.77 -28.66
C PHE A 140 19.51 -5.44 -28.16
N LEU A 141 18.51 -5.42 -29.06
CA LEU A 141 17.10 -5.21 -28.73
C LEU A 141 16.51 -6.39 -27.93
N TYR A 142 16.93 -7.62 -28.21
CA TYR A 142 16.56 -8.81 -27.43
C TYR A 142 17.15 -8.80 -26.01
N SER A 143 18.34 -8.22 -25.80
CA SER A 143 18.98 -8.10 -24.48
C SER A 143 18.40 -6.97 -23.63
N GLN A 144 18.44 -7.10 -22.29
CA GLN A 144 18.05 -6.03 -21.36
C GLN A 144 19.10 -4.89 -21.22
N ALA A 145 20.01 -4.76 -22.18
CA ALA A 145 21.15 -3.84 -22.07
C ALA A 145 20.77 -2.36 -22.21
N LEU A 146 19.72 -2.05 -22.99
CA LEU A 146 19.23 -0.68 -23.16
C LEU A 146 18.46 -0.19 -21.94
N GLU A 147 17.71 -1.09 -21.31
CA GLU A 147 17.06 -0.90 -20.03
C GLU A 147 18.11 -0.71 -18.94
N GLY A 148 19.04 -1.66 -18.78
CA GLY A 148 20.08 -1.62 -17.76
C GLY A 148 20.95 -0.35 -17.82
N ILE A 149 21.35 0.10 -19.02
CA ILE A 149 22.13 1.34 -19.16
C ILE A 149 21.29 2.58 -18.81
N THR A 150 19.99 2.57 -19.14
CA THR A 150 19.04 3.63 -18.76
C THR A 150 18.81 3.67 -17.25
N LEU A 151 18.58 2.52 -16.61
CA LEU A 151 18.48 2.43 -15.15
C LEU A 151 19.78 2.91 -14.47
N SER A 152 20.95 2.61 -15.06
CA SER A 152 22.23 3.13 -14.54
C SER A 152 22.28 4.67 -14.54
N MET A 153 21.69 5.33 -15.55
CA MET A 153 21.64 6.80 -15.65
C MET A 153 20.59 7.43 -14.72
N ILE A 154 19.56 6.68 -14.36
CA ILE A 154 18.62 7.09 -13.30
C ILE A 154 19.29 6.95 -11.92
N LEU A 155 20.06 5.87 -11.70
CA LEU A 155 20.80 5.65 -10.45
C LEU A 155 21.98 6.62 -10.27
N GLU A 156 22.69 6.96 -11.34
CA GLU A 156 23.83 7.89 -11.40
C GLU A 156 23.62 8.81 -12.61
N ALA A 157 23.20 10.06 -12.35
CA ALA A 157 22.77 11.03 -13.36
C ALA A 157 23.75 11.14 -14.56
N PRO A 158 23.24 11.23 -15.81
CA PRO A 158 24.07 11.17 -17.00
C PRO A 158 24.91 12.44 -17.18
N ASN A 159 26.16 12.28 -17.60
CA ASN A 159 27.06 13.40 -17.91
C ASN A 159 26.86 13.95 -19.35
N GLU A 160 27.50 15.08 -19.65
CA GLU A 160 27.37 15.80 -20.93
C GLU A 160 27.78 14.99 -22.17
N GLU A 161 28.67 13.98 -22.03
CA GLU A 161 28.99 13.06 -23.13
C GLU A 161 27.99 11.91 -23.26
N GLU A 162 27.35 11.48 -22.17
CA GLU A 162 26.45 10.33 -22.15
C GLU A 162 25.10 10.61 -22.81
N VAL A 163 24.56 11.81 -22.56
CA VAL A 163 23.28 12.29 -23.11
C VAL A 163 23.21 12.16 -24.65
N PRO A 164 24.14 12.75 -25.45
CA PRO A 164 24.07 12.63 -26.91
C PRO A 164 24.29 11.19 -27.40
N LEU A 165 25.16 10.41 -26.76
CA LEU A 165 25.42 9.02 -27.15
C LEU A 165 24.18 8.13 -26.96
N LEU A 166 23.49 8.25 -25.84
CA LEU A 166 22.27 7.47 -25.61
C LEU A 166 21.10 7.98 -26.47
N LEU A 167 21.03 9.27 -26.80
CA LEU A 167 20.07 9.80 -27.78
C LEU A 167 20.27 9.22 -29.20
N GLU A 168 21.51 9.04 -29.66
CA GLU A 168 21.77 8.34 -30.93
C GLU A 168 21.38 6.87 -30.87
N ILE A 169 21.70 6.17 -29.76
CA ILE A 169 21.29 4.77 -29.56
C ILE A 169 19.75 4.64 -29.52
N PHE A 170 19.04 5.55 -28.84
CA PHE A 170 17.58 5.62 -28.86
C PHE A 170 17.04 5.84 -30.28
N GLY A 171 17.68 6.71 -31.08
CA GLY A 171 17.35 6.91 -32.50
C GLY A 171 17.44 5.63 -33.35
N LEU A 172 18.31 4.69 -32.99
CA LEU A 172 18.50 3.40 -33.66
C LEU A 172 17.65 2.27 -33.06
N CYS A 173 17.27 2.35 -31.78
CA CYS A 173 16.66 1.24 -31.04
C CYS A 173 15.20 1.44 -30.60
N LEU A 174 14.74 2.67 -30.39
CA LEU A 174 13.38 2.96 -29.91
C LEU A 174 12.42 3.32 -31.05
N THR A 175 11.13 3.14 -30.79
CA THR A 175 10.03 3.69 -31.59
C THR A 175 9.79 5.16 -31.22
N GLY A 176 9.24 5.93 -32.15
CA GLY A 176 9.13 7.39 -32.01
C GLY A 176 10.27 8.16 -32.70
N GLY A 177 10.00 9.44 -32.98
CA GLY A 177 10.94 10.37 -33.62
C GLY A 177 12.04 10.87 -32.69
N LYS A 178 12.90 11.75 -33.20
CA LYS A 178 13.97 12.39 -32.41
C LYS A 178 13.40 13.18 -31.24
N GLU A 179 12.22 13.75 -31.43
CA GLU A 179 11.42 14.51 -30.49
C GLU A 179 11.01 13.63 -29.29
N ILE A 180 10.60 12.39 -29.55
CA ILE A 180 10.21 11.41 -28.54
C ILE A 180 11.43 10.93 -27.76
N ASN A 181 12.54 10.64 -28.45
CA ASN A 181 13.80 10.26 -27.79
C ASN A 181 14.38 11.38 -26.91
N ASN A 182 14.24 12.64 -27.32
CA ASN A 182 14.59 13.81 -26.50
C ASN A 182 13.71 13.91 -25.24
N ALA A 183 12.40 13.68 -25.35
CA ALA A 183 11.49 13.70 -24.21
C ALA A 183 11.80 12.57 -23.21
N ILE A 184 12.03 11.35 -23.70
CA ILE A 184 12.44 10.20 -22.88
C ILE A 184 13.76 10.51 -22.13
N MET A 185 14.74 11.14 -22.81
CA MET A 185 16.00 11.56 -22.19
C MET A 185 15.80 12.64 -21.11
N SER A 186 14.99 13.67 -21.37
CA SER A 186 14.64 14.67 -20.34
C SER A 186 13.98 14.01 -19.13
N GLY A 187 13.06 13.08 -19.38
CA GLY A 187 12.43 12.25 -18.36
C GLY A 187 13.45 11.48 -17.53
N ILE A 188 14.39 10.77 -18.16
CA ILE A 188 15.48 10.06 -17.47
C ILE A 188 16.30 11.00 -16.57
N GLN A 189 16.57 12.23 -17.01
CA GLN A 189 17.28 13.24 -16.21
C GLN A 189 16.45 13.74 -15.01
N ASP A 190 15.14 13.95 -15.18
CA ASP A 190 14.24 14.34 -14.09
C ASP A 190 14.03 13.18 -13.08
N LEU A 191 13.92 11.93 -13.55
CA LEU A 191 13.93 10.72 -12.72
C LEU A 191 15.21 10.63 -11.89
N ALA A 192 16.39 10.81 -12.52
CA ALA A 192 17.69 10.79 -11.85
C ALA A 192 17.81 11.88 -10.77
N LYS A 193 17.34 13.09 -11.07
CA LYS A 193 17.29 14.22 -10.14
C LYS A 193 16.30 14.02 -9.00
N SER A 194 15.19 13.31 -9.25
CA SER A 194 14.20 13.01 -8.21
C SER A 194 14.74 11.93 -7.25
N ILE A 195 15.27 10.83 -7.80
CA ILE A 195 15.79 9.68 -7.04
C ILE A 195 17.12 9.97 -6.31
N SER A 196 17.82 11.06 -6.63
CA SER A 196 19.00 11.51 -5.86
C SER A 196 18.63 12.12 -4.50
N ASN A 197 17.38 12.57 -4.34
CA ASN A 197 16.85 13.03 -3.05
C ASN A 197 16.20 11.88 -2.25
N TYR A 198 15.94 10.75 -2.89
CA TYR A 198 15.28 9.59 -2.31
C TYR A 198 16.29 8.67 -1.60
N ASN A 199 16.45 8.91 -0.30
CA ASN A 199 17.42 8.23 0.57
C ASN A 199 16.76 7.24 1.55
N ASP A 200 15.60 7.60 2.09
CA ASP A 200 14.80 6.74 2.98
C ASP A 200 13.66 6.10 2.16
N GLU A 201 13.66 4.78 2.01
CA GLU A 201 12.51 4.05 1.44
C GLU A 201 11.43 3.89 2.51
N VAL A 202 10.21 4.45 2.31
CA VAL A 202 9.13 4.38 3.31
C VAL A 202 8.06 3.37 2.90
N LEU A 203 7.49 3.46 1.69
CA LEU A 203 6.46 2.54 1.20
C LEU A 203 6.85 1.85 -0.12
N VAL A 204 7.29 2.61 -1.12
CA VAL A 204 7.64 2.12 -2.46
C VAL A 204 9.16 1.95 -2.60
N LYS A 205 9.63 0.75 -2.94
CA LYS A 205 11.09 0.52 -3.06
C LYS A 205 11.64 1.17 -4.33
N ARG A 206 12.90 1.60 -4.27
CA ARG A 206 13.67 2.13 -5.40
C ARG A 206 13.71 1.12 -6.56
N GLU A 207 13.79 -0.18 -6.26
CA GLU A 207 13.72 -1.26 -7.26
C GLU A 207 12.36 -1.31 -7.97
N GLU A 208 11.25 -1.17 -7.23
CA GLU A 208 9.89 -1.24 -7.80
C GLU A 208 9.65 -0.07 -8.78
N LEU A 209 10.14 1.13 -8.43
CA LEU A 209 10.17 2.28 -9.34
C LEU A 209 11.00 2.00 -10.61
N LEU A 210 12.20 1.44 -10.46
CA LEU A 210 13.08 1.12 -11.59
C LEU A 210 12.48 0.03 -12.49
N GLN A 211 11.73 -0.95 -11.95
CA GLN A 211 11.01 -1.96 -12.72
C GLN A 211 9.90 -1.36 -13.61
N PHE A 212 9.20 -0.30 -13.16
CA PHE A 212 8.27 0.42 -14.03
C PHE A 212 9.00 1.13 -15.19
N THR A 213 10.13 1.78 -14.93
CA THR A 213 10.94 2.42 -15.99
C THR A 213 11.53 1.39 -16.95
N GLN A 214 12.01 0.24 -16.44
CA GLN A 214 12.46 -0.89 -17.26
C GLN A 214 11.34 -1.37 -18.19
N SER A 215 10.13 -1.53 -17.66
CA SER A 215 8.95 -1.94 -18.44
C SER A 215 8.60 -0.94 -19.55
N ALA A 216 8.66 0.37 -19.27
CA ALA A 216 8.42 1.42 -20.26
C ALA A 216 9.48 1.45 -21.37
N ILE A 217 10.76 1.38 -21.04
CA ILE A 217 11.85 1.33 -22.03
C ILE A 217 11.78 0.02 -22.85
N THR A 218 11.40 -1.09 -22.24
CA THR A 218 11.13 -2.36 -22.95
C THR A 218 9.99 -2.19 -23.96
N GLY A 219 8.88 -1.55 -23.55
CA GLY A 219 7.72 -1.28 -24.40
C GLY A 219 7.99 -0.33 -25.57
N LEU A 220 8.97 0.57 -25.43
CA LEU A 220 9.39 1.52 -26.46
C LEU A 220 10.31 0.91 -27.54
N LYS A 221 11.00 -0.21 -27.27
CA LYS A 221 11.92 -0.85 -28.22
C LYS A 221 11.26 -1.17 -29.57
N ARG A 222 12.04 -1.11 -30.65
CA ARG A 222 11.64 -1.65 -31.96
C ARG A 222 11.54 -3.16 -31.90
N ASN A 223 10.35 -3.65 -31.58
CA ASN A 223 10.03 -5.07 -31.60
C ASN A 223 10.12 -5.61 -33.04
N ALA A 224 11.23 -6.26 -33.38
CA ALA A 224 11.48 -6.82 -34.72
C ALA A 224 10.41 -7.86 -35.12
N ASP A 225 9.93 -8.65 -34.16
CA ASP A 225 8.82 -9.56 -34.37
C ASP A 225 7.48 -8.83 -34.56
N ILE A 226 7.22 -7.71 -33.87
CA ILE A 226 6.00 -6.92 -34.10
C ILE A 226 6.06 -6.20 -35.44
N MET A 227 7.22 -5.74 -35.93
CA MET A 227 7.30 -5.20 -37.30
C MET A 227 7.01 -6.25 -38.38
N ARG A 228 7.25 -7.54 -38.10
CA ARG A 228 6.83 -8.65 -38.97
C ARG A 228 5.33 -8.99 -38.77
N ILE A 229 4.89 -9.10 -37.52
CA ILE A 229 3.50 -9.41 -37.17
C ILE A 229 2.56 -8.29 -37.61
N ASP A 230 2.94 -7.01 -37.60
CA ASP A 230 2.13 -5.89 -38.11
C ASP A 230 1.84 -6.05 -39.61
N ALA A 231 2.83 -6.52 -40.40
CA ALA A 231 2.65 -6.80 -41.81
C ALA A 231 1.74 -8.00 -42.04
N GLU A 232 1.90 -9.07 -41.25
CA GLU A 232 1.04 -10.26 -41.25
C GLU A 232 -0.37 -9.97 -40.67
N ALA A 233 -0.51 -8.97 -39.79
CA ALA A 233 -1.74 -8.63 -39.08
C ALA A 233 -2.57 -7.57 -39.79
N ALA A 234 -1.96 -6.68 -40.59
CA ALA A 234 -2.68 -5.91 -41.61
C ALA A 234 -3.41 -6.87 -42.60
N GLU A 235 -2.81 -8.03 -42.87
CA GLU A 235 -3.43 -9.11 -43.64
C GLU A 235 -4.58 -9.83 -42.91
N LEU A 236 -4.75 -9.61 -41.60
CA LEU A 236 -5.74 -10.29 -40.73
C LEU A 236 -6.85 -9.38 -40.19
N TRP A 237 -6.55 -8.12 -39.83
CA TRP A 237 -7.54 -7.16 -39.29
C TRP A 237 -8.68 -6.89 -40.27
N LYS A 238 -8.43 -7.05 -41.57
CA LYS A 238 -9.43 -7.07 -42.66
C LYS A 238 -10.54 -8.13 -42.49
N LYS A 239 -10.39 -9.11 -41.60
CA LYS A 239 -11.24 -10.32 -41.47
C LYS A 239 -12.05 -10.39 -40.16
N LEU A 240 -11.96 -9.37 -39.29
CA LEU A 240 -12.46 -9.43 -37.91
C LEU A 240 -13.04 -8.11 -37.38
N ASN A 241 -13.63 -7.29 -38.25
CA ASN A 241 -14.39 -6.11 -37.81
C ASN A 241 -15.84 -6.53 -37.49
N ASP A 242 -16.01 -7.58 -36.66
CA ASP A 242 -17.19 -8.48 -36.65
C ASP A 242 -17.86 -8.85 -35.22
N LYS A 243 -18.16 -7.95 -34.16
CA LYS A 243 -19.11 -8.00 -32.85
C LYS A 243 -18.71 -7.41 -31.30
N GLU A 244 -19.56 -7.20 -30.13
CA GLU A 244 -19.83 -6.27 -28.74
C GLU A 244 -19.54 -6.41 -26.91
N ALA A 245 -19.80 -5.60 -25.57
CA ALA A 245 -19.38 -5.49 -23.79
C ALA A 245 -20.01 -4.79 -22.10
N SER A 246 -19.50 -4.57 -20.62
CA SER A 246 -20.05 -4.06 -18.95
C SER A 246 -19.40 -3.50 -17.22
N ARG A 247 -19.94 -3.24 -15.75
CA ARG A 247 -19.51 -2.55 -14.10
C ARG A 247 -20.07 -2.68 -12.28
N VAL A 248 -20.02 -2.19 -10.77
CA VAL A 248 -19.61 -1.26 -9.25
C VAL A 248 -19.80 -1.56 -7.38
N GLN A 249 -19.82 -1.04 -5.87
CA GLN A 249 -19.82 0.05 -4.42
C GLN A 249 -19.65 -0.05 -2.50
N PRO A 250 -19.90 0.87 -1.22
CA PRO A 250 -19.51 1.16 0.53
C PRO A 250 -20.32 1.31 2.24
N THR A 251 -20.30 1.80 3.76
CA THR A 251 -19.90 2.70 5.30
C THR A 251 -20.03 2.39 7.17
N GLN A 252 -20.09 2.91 8.67
CA GLN A 252 -20.21 3.98 10.13
C GLN A 252 -19.93 3.75 12.00
N GLU A 253 -20.00 4.27 13.50
CA GLU A 253 -20.28 5.31 14.96
C GLU A 253 -19.86 5.18 16.81
N LEU A 254 -19.94 5.69 18.30
CA LEU A 254 -20.45 6.64 19.76
C LEU A 254 -19.89 6.91 21.58
N ALA A 255 -20.46 7.46 22.94
CA ALA A 255 -19.97 8.15 24.54
C ALA A 255 -20.37 8.11 26.41
N LYS A 256 -20.11 8.97 27.71
CA LYS A 256 -20.13 8.92 29.54
C LYS A 256 -20.19 10.15 30.99
N ILE A 257 -20.17 10.47 32.54
CA ILE A 257 -20.28 10.29 34.37
C ILE A 257 -20.14 11.50 35.85
N THR A 258 -20.15 11.84 37.40
CA THR A 258 -20.42 11.74 39.21
C THR A 258 -20.11 12.89 40.69
N GLU A 259 -20.15 13.24 42.25
CA GLU A 259 -20.51 13.18 44.04
C GLU A 259 -20.30 14.38 45.51
N ARG A 260 -20.28 14.73 47.07
CA ARG A 260 -20.29 14.58 48.89
C ARG A 260 -20.51 15.79 50.34
N THR A 261 -20.46 16.15 51.89
CA THR A 261 -20.25 15.99 53.70
C THR A 261 -20.53 17.06 55.26
N SER A 262 -20.27 17.00 56.81
CA SER A 262 -20.67 17.83 58.41
C SER A 262 -19.91 18.01 60.14
N ALA A 263 -20.01 18.47 61.65
CA ALA A 263 -20.66 19.15 63.21
C ALA A 263 -19.98 19.67 64.93
N ALA A 264 -20.53 20.10 66.35
CA ALA A 264 -20.01 20.73 67.97
C ALA A 264 -20.68 20.84 69.75
N THR A 265 -20.60 21.39 71.24
CA THR A 265 -20.04 22.28 72.71
C THR A 265 -20.46 22.34 74.57
N VAL A 266 -20.01 23.10 75.88
CA VAL A 266 -20.27 23.17 77.69
C VAL A 266 -20.01 24.32 79.17
N GLU A 267 -20.14 24.29 80.73
CA GLU A 267 -20.10 25.34 82.21
C GLU A 267 -19.76 25.29 84.08
N VAL A 268 -19.99 26.16 85.37
CA VAL A 268 -19.48 26.37 87.10
C VAL A 268 -19.99 27.24 88.71
N LEU A 269 -19.48 27.38 90.19
CA LEU A 269 -19.91 28.07 91.80
C LEU A 269 -19.13 28.52 93.47
N PRO A 270 -19.57 29.13 94.86
CA PRO A 270 -18.96 29.84 96.39
C PRO A 270 -19.38 30.01 98.23
N LEU A 271 -18.86 30.78 99.50
CA LEU A 271 -19.22 31.05 101.26
C LEU A 271 -18.48 31.90 102.79
N SER A 272 -18.87 32.17 104.28
CA SER A 272 -18.25 32.97 105.78
C SER A 272 -18.69 33.19 107.61
N ASP A 273 -18.11 33.90 108.89
CA ASP A 273 -18.44 34.15 110.65
C ASP A 273 -17.98 35.28 112.10
N ARG A 274 -17.95 35.21 113.67
CA ARG A 274 -18.01 36.19 115.19
C ARG A 274 -17.47 36.25 117.00
N ILE A 275 -17.49 37.22 118.21
CA ILE A 275 -17.11 37.29 119.99
C ILE A 275 -17.25 38.46 121.45
N VAL A 276 -16.94 38.48 122.99
CA VAL A 276 -17.10 39.50 124.49
C VAL A 276 -16.49 39.56 126.27
N ASP A 277 -16.63 40.49 127.53
CA ASP A 277 -16.37 40.51 129.32
C ASP A 277 -16.30 41.72 130.77
N LYS A 278 -16.05 41.70 132.33
CA LYS A 278 -16.19 42.70 133.83
C LYS A 278 -15.49 42.86 135.57
N LEU A 279 -15.75 43.70 136.86
CA LEU A 279 -15.14 43.92 138.54
C LEU A 279 -15.61 44.75 140.16
N LYS A 280 -14.92 45.19 141.49
CA LYS A 280 -15.30 45.65 143.19
C LYS A 280 -15.04 46.83 144.65
N VAL A 281 -14.58 46.84 146.13
CA VAL A 281 -14.76 47.86 147.61
C VAL A 281 -14.17 47.95 149.39
N LEU A 282 -14.00 49.02 150.52
CA LEU A 282 -13.98 49.32 152.21
C LEU A 282 -14.31 50.77 152.62
N ALA A 283 -15.48 50.88 153.20
CA ALA A 283 -16.46 50.87 152.16
C ALA A 283 -16.82 52.28 151.65
N THR A 284 -16.14 53.33 152.15
CA THR A 284 -16.14 54.67 151.55
C THR A 284 -14.74 55.23 151.28
N SER A 285 -13.75 55.17 152.19
CA SER A 285 -12.38 55.66 151.90
C SER A 285 -11.49 54.64 151.18
N LEU A 286 -11.49 53.37 151.59
CA LEU A 286 -10.95 52.31 150.73
C LEU A 286 -11.80 52.24 149.45
N SER A 287 -13.12 52.50 149.48
CA SER A 287 -13.90 52.65 148.22
C SER A 287 -13.58 53.91 147.43
N ASN A 288 -13.03 54.98 147.97
CA ASN A 288 -12.66 56.17 147.19
C ASN A 288 -11.30 55.94 146.51
N SER A 289 -10.37 55.30 147.21
CA SER A 289 -9.10 54.86 146.64
C SER A 289 -9.31 53.70 145.66
N SER A 290 -10.11 52.70 146.05
CA SER A 290 -10.51 51.56 145.22
C SER A 290 -11.36 52.04 144.05
N SER A 291 -12.35 52.93 144.18
CA SER A 291 -13.07 53.53 143.03
C SER A 291 -12.13 54.29 142.09
N LYS A 292 -11.09 54.96 142.59
CA LYS A 292 -10.08 55.59 141.73
C LYS A 292 -9.16 54.56 141.05
N ALA A 293 -8.90 53.42 141.68
CA ALA A 293 -8.16 52.30 141.12
C ALA A 293 -9.01 51.49 140.13
N GLU A 294 -10.21 51.05 140.52
CA GLU A 294 -11.30 50.50 139.72
C GLU A 294 -11.61 51.37 138.51
N LYS A 295 -11.68 52.71 138.65
CA LYS A 295 -11.87 53.60 137.50
C LYS A 295 -10.70 53.51 136.54
N ARG A 296 -9.45 53.57 137.01
CA ARG A 296 -8.26 53.33 136.15
C ARG A 296 -8.25 51.91 135.55
N ILE A 297 -8.69 50.91 136.29
CA ILE A 297 -8.82 49.51 135.84
C ILE A 297 -9.94 49.40 134.80
N LEU A 298 -11.04 50.13 134.92
CA LEU A 298 -12.15 50.21 133.97
C LEU A 298 -11.71 50.98 132.72
N ASP A 299 -11.04 52.12 132.86
CA ASP A 299 -10.49 52.91 131.76
C ASP A 299 -9.44 52.08 130.98
N HIS A 300 -8.53 51.38 131.65
CA HIS A 300 -7.57 50.46 131.02
C HIS A 300 -8.24 49.19 130.44
N ARG A 301 -9.26 48.64 131.11
CA ARG A 301 -10.03 47.48 130.60
C ARG A 301 -10.81 47.86 129.36
N ARG A 302 -11.41 49.04 129.34
CA ARG A 302 -12.08 49.65 128.18
C ARG A 302 -11.10 49.89 127.05
N GLN A 303 -9.93 50.48 127.29
CA GLN A 303 -8.89 50.64 126.27
C GLN A 303 -8.41 49.31 125.71
N LYS A 304 -8.26 48.28 126.56
CA LYS A 304 -7.96 46.91 126.13
C LYS A 304 -9.10 46.31 125.29
N GLU A 305 -10.35 46.54 125.66
CA GLU A 305 -11.55 46.08 124.95
C GLU A 305 -11.70 46.78 123.59
N GLU A 306 -11.51 48.09 123.53
CA GLU A 306 -11.46 48.89 122.29
C GLU A 306 -10.31 48.41 121.37
N ALA A 307 -9.13 48.11 121.92
CA ALA A 307 -8.00 47.56 121.16
C ALA A 307 -8.22 46.11 120.69
N LEU A 308 -8.91 45.27 121.48
CA LEU A 308 -9.29 43.91 121.08
C LEU A 308 -10.38 43.94 120.00
N ASN A 309 -11.39 44.80 120.12
CA ASN A 309 -12.41 45.01 119.11
C ASN A 309 -11.82 45.56 117.81
N PHE A 310 -10.85 46.48 117.89
CA PHE A 310 -10.10 46.95 116.72
C PHE A 310 -9.27 45.83 116.08
N ARG A 311 -8.56 45.01 116.88
CA ARG A 311 -7.83 43.84 116.36
C ARG A 311 -8.79 42.89 115.65
N ALA A 312 -9.87 42.45 116.30
CA ALA A 312 -10.83 41.52 115.71
C ALA A 312 -11.48 42.10 114.44
N LYS A 313 -11.77 43.40 114.40
CA LYS A 313 -12.25 44.07 113.18
C LYS A 313 -11.21 44.03 112.06
N LYS A 314 -9.94 44.31 112.36
CA LYS A 314 -8.86 44.27 111.36
C LYS A 314 -8.50 42.85 110.92
N GLU A 315 -8.57 41.88 111.81
CA GLU A 315 -8.39 40.45 111.54
C GLU A 315 -9.50 39.93 110.61
N ASN A 316 -10.76 40.33 110.84
CA ASN A 316 -11.87 40.04 109.93
C ASN A 316 -11.75 40.77 108.58
N GLU A 317 -11.32 42.03 108.55
CA GLU A 317 -11.07 42.78 107.30
C GLU A 317 -9.96 42.13 106.47
N VAL A 318 -8.82 41.79 107.09
CA VAL A 318 -7.70 41.11 106.41
C VAL A 318 -8.12 39.72 105.95
N SER A 319 -8.79 38.93 106.80
CA SER A 319 -9.24 37.59 106.43
C SER A 319 -10.36 37.58 105.38
N ALA A 320 -11.06 38.70 105.16
CA ALA A 320 -11.96 38.86 104.01
C ALA A 320 -11.16 39.07 102.72
N VAL A 321 -10.20 40.01 102.73
CA VAL A 321 -9.33 40.30 101.57
C VAL A 321 -8.45 39.10 101.20
N GLU A 322 -7.93 38.35 102.17
CA GLU A 322 -7.18 37.11 101.92
C GLU A 322 -8.03 36.06 101.20
N LYS A 323 -9.31 35.92 101.56
CA LYS A 323 -10.25 35.00 100.88
C LYS A 323 -10.60 35.47 99.48
N GLU A 324 -10.79 36.78 99.30
CA GLU A 324 -11.04 37.41 97.99
C GLU A 324 -9.86 37.19 97.03
N LEU A 325 -8.63 37.50 97.47
CA LEU A 325 -7.40 37.24 96.70
C LEU A 325 -7.16 35.74 96.45
N THR A 326 -7.48 34.87 97.41
CA THR A 326 -7.37 33.41 97.21
C THR A 326 -8.35 32.93 96.13
N ALA A 327 -9.56 33.48 96.09
CA ALA A 327 -10.55 33.19 95.05
C ALA A 327 -10.14 33.76 93.68
N GLU A 328 -9.59 34.98 93.63
CA GLU A 328 -9.06 35.59 92.42
C GLU A 328 -7.90 34.77 91.83
N ILE A 329 -6.92 34.38 92.64
CA ILE A 329 -5.82 33.48 92.23
C ILE A 329 -6.40 32.16 91.71
N SER A 330 -7.33 31.53 92.45
CA SER A 330 -7.96 30.26 92.04
C SER A 330 -8.71 30.35 90.70
N GLU A 331 -9.18 31.53 90.31
CA GLU A 331 -9.86 31.75 89.03
C GLU A 331 -8.86 32.06 87.90
N LEU A 332 -7.83 32.86 88.18
CA LEU A 332 -6.72 33.12 87.25
C LEU A 332 -5.95 31.84 86.89
N GLU A 333 -5.78 30.91 87.83
CA GLU A 333 -5.15 29.61 87.55
C GLU A 333 -6.00 28.73 86.61
N LYS A 334 -7.34 28.71 86.75
CA LYS A 334 -8.21 28.03 85.78
C LYS A 334 -8.11 28.65 84.39
N GLN A 335 -8.07 29.98 84.32
CA GLN A 335 -7.96 30.71 83.05
C GLN A 335 -6.60 30.44 82.36
N ARG A 336 -5.51 30.35 83.13
CA ARG A 336 -4.20 29.87 82.63
C ARG A 336 -4.32 28.47 82.04
N ASP A 337 -4.90 27.52 82.78
CA ASP A 337 -4.94 26.11 82.39
C ASP A 337 -5.82 25.86 81.15
N GLU A 338 -6.96 26.57 81.04
CA GLU A 338 -7.80 26.57 79.84
C GLU A 338 -7.08 27.18 78.63
N LEU A 339 -6.38 28.31 78.79
CA LEU A 339 -5.58 28.90 77.72
C LEU A 339 -4.43 27.97 77.27
N GLU A 340 -3.80 27.25 78.19
CA GLU A 340 -2.77 26.25 77.86
C GLU A 340 -3.36 25.04 77.12
N ALA A 341 -4.56 24.59 77.49
CA ALA A 341 -5.30 23.54 76.78
C ALA A 341 -5.70 23.98 75.36
N GLN A 342 -6.18 25.21 75.19
CA GLN A 342 -6.49 25.79 73.88
C GLN A 342 -5.22 25.92 73.02
N LEU A 343 -4.10 26.39 73.59
CA LEU A 343 -2.82 26.49 72.88
C LEU A 343 -2.33 25.10 72.40
N LYS A 344 -2.41 24.06 73.25
CA LYS A 344 -2.09 22.67 72.86
C LYS A 344 -2.97 22.20 71.70
N LYS A 345 -4.28 22.46 71.74
CA LYS A 345 -5.23 22.11 70.67
C LYS A 345 -4.92 22.83 69.35
N VAL A 346 -4.57 24.12 69.42
CA VAL A 346 -4.13 24.91 68.25
C VAL A 346 -2.82 24.36 67.69
N ASN A 347 -1.84 24.03 68.53
CA ASN A 347 -0.54 23.50 68.10
C ASN A 347 -0.67 22.14 67.40
N ILE A 348 -1.49 21.22 67.92
CA ILE A 348 -1.82 19.94 67.25
C ILE A 348 -2.47 20.20 65.89
N SER A 349 -3.44 21.11 65.83
CA SER A 349 -4.16 21.46 64.59
C SER A 349 -3.24 22.10 63.54
N LEU A 350 -2.30 22.95 63.98
CA LEU A 350 -1.29 23.60 63.16
C LEU A 350 -0.32 22.56 62.59
N ASN A 351 0.23 21.68 63.41
CA ASN A 351 1.15 20.62 62.95
C ASN A 351 0.46 19.69 61.94
N ALA A 352 -0.79 19.31 62.18
CA ALA A 352 -1.58 18.53 61.22
C ALA A 352 -1.84 19.28 59.90
N ALA A 353 -2.02 20.61 59.94
CA ALA A 353 -2.16 21.43 58.74
C ALA A 353 -0.84 21.60 57.97
N VAL A 354 0.28 21.76 58.68
CA VAL A 354 1.63 21.80 58.09
C VAL A 354 1.99 20.46 57.44
N GLY A 355 1.65 19.34 58.07
CA GLY A 355 1.83 18.00 57.50
C GLY A 355 1.08 17.83 56.18
N ARG A 356 -0.22 18.15 56.13
CA ARG A 356 -1.01 18.12 54.88
C ARG A 356 -0.45 19.09 53.82
N LEU A 357 -0.01 20.28 54.21
CA LEU A 357 0.60 21.25 53.29
C LEU A 357 1.94 20.75 52.72
N LYS A 358 2.70 19.96 53.47
CA LYS A 358 3.90 19.28 52.96
C LYS A 358 3.50 18.21 51.94
N GLN A 359 2.62 17.29 52.32
CA GLN A 359 2.13 16.21 51.45
C GLN A 359 1.60 16.73 50.10
N THR A 360 0.68 17.70 50.10
CA THR A 360 0.10 18.25 48.87
C THR A 360 1.09 19.05 48.01
N ARG A 361 2.23 19.49 48.57
CA ARG A 361 3.34 20.02 47.77
C ARG A 361 4.12 18.91 47.11
N GLU A 362 4.41 17.83 47.82
CA GLU A 362 5.13 16.67 47.30
C GLU A 362 4.31 15.93 46.22
N GLU A 363 3.00 15.78 46.42
CA GLU A 363 2.05 15.26 45.41
C GLU A 363 2.03 16.12 44.13
N ARG A 364 2.02 17.45 44.29
CA ARG A 364 2.13 18.39 43.15
C ARG A 364 3.48 18.26 42.46
N ASP A 365 4.58 18.24 43.20
CA ASP A 365 5.93 18.21 42.61
C ASP A 365 6.18 16.89 41.85
N GLN A 366 5.61 15.78 42.32
CA GLN A 366 5.56 14.50 41.58
C GLN A 366 4.68 14.59 40.32
N PHE A 367 3.51 15.23 40.40
CA PHE A 367 2.63 15.45 39.25
C PHE A 367 3.28 16.33 38.18
N ASP A 368 3.93 17.43 38.57
CA ASP A 368 4.62 18.34 37.66
C ASP A 368 5.78 17.62 36.93
N GLU A 369 6.55 16.79 37.64
CA GLU A 369 7.60 15.95 37.03
C GLU A 369 7.02 14.91 36.06
N ALA A 370 6.00 14.16 36.46
CA ALA A 370 5.35 13.18 35.58
C ALA A 370 4.71 13.83 34.33
N SER A 371 4.13 15.03 34.49
CA SER A 371 3.59 15.86 33.41
C SER A 371 4.70 16.31 32.45
N ASN A 372 5.84 16.78 32.96
CA ASN A 372 7.01 17.15 32.15
C ASN A 372 7.56 15.94 31.36
N GLN A 373 7.65 14.77 31.98
CA GLN A 373 8.07 13.52 31.31
C GLN A 373 7.09 13.12 30.20
N MET A 374 5.78 13.21 30.45
CA MET A 374 4.75 12.97 29.43
C MET A 374 4.90 13.95 28.25
N ILE A 375 5.01 15.25 28.52
CA ILE A 375 5.19 16.30 27.49
C ILE A 375 6.47 16.04 26.66
N PHE A 376 7.57 15.65 27.30
CA PHE A 376 8.80 15.29 26.60
C PHE A 376 8.61 14.07 25.68
N SER A 377 7.91 13.03 26.15
CA SER A 377 7.62 11.82 25.35
C SER A 377 6.70 12.11 24.15
N LEU A 378 5.70 12.98 24.32
CA LEU A 378 4.81 13.42 23.24
C LEU A 378 5.58 14.23 22.20
N LYS A 379 6.44 15.16 22.66
CA LYS A 379 7.31 15.94 21.78
C LYS A 379 8.32 15.07 21.03
N ALA A 380 8.83 14.00 21.64
CA ALA A 380 9.69 13.04 20.93
C ALA A 380 8.94 12.37 19.77
N LYS A 381 7.71 11.88 20.01
CA LYS A 381 6.83 11.29 18.98
C LYS A 381 6.43 12.30 17.90
N GLU A 382 6.13 13.54 18.27
CA GLU A 382 5.85 14.64 17.33
C GLU A 382 7.01 14.86 16.35
N ASN A 383 8.25 14.89 16.86
CA ASN A 383 9.45 15.03 16.01
C ASN A 383 9.71 13.81 15.13
N GLU A 384 9.34 12.60 15.57
CA GLU A 384 9.44 11.37 14.80
C GLU A 384 8.40 11.31 13.67
N LEU A 385 7.14 11.60 13.97
CA LEU A 385 6.07 11.73 12.99
C LEU A 385 6.36 12.84 11.97
N SER A 386 6.92 13.98 12.42
CA SER A 386 7.32 15.07 11.53
C SER A 386 8.39 14.63 10.52
N LYS A 387 9.39 13.84 10.94
CA LYS A 387 10.38 13.24 10.03
C LYS A 387 9.74 12.27 9.04
N SER A 388 8.90 11.36 9.53
CA SER A 388 8.17 10.40 8.68
C SER A 388 7.35 11.14 7.61
N ILE A 389 6.61 12.18 7.99
CA ILE A 389 5.88 13.05 7.06
C ILE A 389 6.82 13.71 6.04
N THR A 390 8.03 14.16 6.41
CA THR A 390 8.98 14.70 5.42
C THR A 390 9.48 13.65 4.44
N SER A 391 9.81 12.43 4.87
CA SER A 391 10.24 11.36 3.98
C SER A 391 9.10 10.90 3.05
N CYS A 392 7.88 10.73 3.57
CA CYS A 392 6.68 10.45 2.76
C CYS A 392 6.39 11.53 1.70
N ASN A 393 6.61 12.82 2.02
CA ASN A 393 6.43 13.90 1.06
C ASN A 393 7.50 13.89 -0.05
N VAL A 394 8.74 13.50 0.27
CA VAL A 394 9.78 13.27 -0.75
C VAL A 394 9.39 12.09 -1.63
N GLU A 395 9.00 10.96 -1.05
CA GLU A 395 8.56 9.76 -1.78
C GLU A 395 7.38 10.06 -2.71
N ALA A 396 6.37 10.79 -2.25
CA ALA A 396 5.24 11.21 -3.08
C ALA A 396 5.67 12.10 -4.27
N GLY A 397 6.70 12.94 -4.09
CA GLY A 397 7.30 13.70 -5.18
C GLY A 397 8.04 12.82 -6.20
N VAL A 398 8.74 11.79 -5.72
CA VAL A 398 9.42 10.78 -6.55
C VAL A 398 8.40 9.97 -7.34
N VAL A 399 7.42 9.36 -6.68
CA VAL A 399 6.32 8.60 -7.31
C VAL A 399 5.58 9.44 -8.35
N LYS A 400 5.31 10.73 -8.07
CA LYS A 400 4.73 11.66 -9.05
C LYS A 400 5.62 11.90 -10.27
N THR A 401 6.95 12.00 -10.08
CA THR A 401 7.91 12.11 -11.19
C THR A 401 7.86 10.86 -12.08
N TRP A 402 7.75 9.67 -11.45
CA TRP A 402 7.57 8.39 -12.13
C TRP A 402 6.25 8.31 -12.91
N ILE A 403 5.12 8.68 -12.30
CA ILE A 403 3.81 8.70 -12.97
C ILE A 403 3.85 9.60 -14.20
N ASN A 404 4.35 10.83 -14.06
CA ASN A 404 4.51 11.76 -15.18
C ASN A 404 5.34 11.14 -16.32
N PHE A 405 6.51 10.58 -16.02
CA PHE A 405 7.37 9.95 -17.03
C PHE A 405 6.67 8.79 -17.77
N LEU A 406 5.95 7.94 -17.04
CA LEU A 406 5.24 6.80 -17.61
C LEU A 406 4.06 7.25 -18.48
N GLU A 407 3.30 8.26 -18.02
CA GLU A 407 2.18 8.81 -18.78
C GLU A 407 2.66 9.59 -20.02
N ASP A 408 3.65 10.47 -19.91
CA ASP A 408 4.26 11.15 -21.06
C ASP A 408 4.79 10.13 -22.08
N THR A 409 5.52 9.11 -21.62
CA THR A 409 6.01 8.01 -22.48
C THR A 409 4.86 7.30 -23.19
N TRP A 410 3.79 6.96 -22.47
CA TRP A 410 2.61 6.29 -23.03
C TRP A 410 1.86 7.18 -24.03
N GLN A 411 1.70 8.48 -23.76
CA GLN A 411 1.04 9.43 -24.67
C GLN A 411 1.85 9.64 -25.95
N LEU A 412 3.18 9.75 -25.84
CA LEU A 412 4.09 9.85 -26.99
C LEU A 412 4.08 8.57 -27.84
N GLN A 413 4.12 7.39 -27.20
CA GLN A 413 4.01 6.11 -27.91
C GLN A 413 2.63 5.93 -28.56
N SER A 414 1.56 6.29 -27.88
CA SER A 414 0.19 6.24 -28.41
C SER A 414 0.01 7.16 -29.61
N SER A 415 0.49 8.41 -29.52
CA SER A 415 0.44 9.36 -30.63
C SER A 415 1.27 8.90 -31.83
N TYR A 416 2.44 8.30 -31.60
CA TYR A 416 3.24 7.71 -32.67
C TYR A 416 2.54 6.52 -33.33
N ASN A 417 1.93 5.64 -32.55
CA ASN A 417 1.16 4.50 -33.05
C ASN A 417 -0.08 4.96 -33.84
N GLU A 418 -0.82 5.97 -33.36
CA GLU A 418 -1.90 6.62 -34.12
C GLU A 418 -1.41 7.22 -35.44
N GLN A 419 -0.27 7.90 -35.46
CA GLN A 419 0.28 8.48 -36.69
C GLN A 419 0.73 7.41 -37.69
N LYS A 420 1.32 6.32 -37.21
CA LYS A 420 1.64 5.13 -38.02
C LYS A 420 0.36 4.51 -38.59
N GLU A 421 -0.65 4.32 -37.76
CA GLU A 421 -1.93 3.72 -38.14
C GLU A 421 -2.68 4.58 -39.19
N LYS A 422 -2.72 5.90 -38.98
CA LYS A 422 -3.28 6.88 -39.94
C LYS A 422 -2.57 6.80 -41.29
N ARG A 423 -1.23 6.79 -41.33
CA ARG A 423 -0.47 6.60 -42.58
C ARG A 423 -0.77 5.26 -43.27
N THR A 424 -0.91 4.17 -42.52
CA THR A 424 -1.29 2.87 -43.12
C THR A 424 -2.72 2.87 -43.66
N LYS A 425 -3.64 3.62 -43.03
CA LYS A 425 -5.02 3.81 -43.51
C LYS A 425 -5.06 4.70 -44.76
N GLU A 426 -4.30 5.81 -44.78
CA GLU A 426 -4.17 6.71 -45.93
C GLU A 426 -3.63 5.96 -47.16
N VAL A 427 -2.52 5.22 -47.01
CA VAL A 427 -1.94 4.36 -48.06
C VAL A 427 -2.90 3.27 -48.53
N SER A 428 -3.81 2.79 -47.66
CA SER A 428 -4.87 1.86 -48.06
C SER A 428 -5.95 2.56 -48.91
N THR A 429 -6.34 3.79 -48.55
CA THR A 429 -7.37 4.56 -49.27
C THR A 429 -6.92 5.15 -50.62
N GLU A 430 -5.61 5.29 -50.86
CA GLU A 430 -5.10 5.72 -52.17
C GLU A 430 -5.28 4.68 -53.29
N HIS A 431 -5.62 3.42 -52.97
CA HIS A 431 -5.91 2.37 -53.97
C HIS A 431 -7.41 2.18 -54.29
N ASP A 432 -8.32 2.73 -53.49
CA ASP A 432 -9.79 2.65 -53.71
C ASP A 432 -10.37 3.94 -54.35
N ASN A 433 -9.51 4.76 -54.98
CA ASN A 433 -9.89 6.04 -55.61
C ASN A 433 -10.00 5.96 -57.14
N ASP A 434 -10.71 4.95 -57.66
CA ASP A 434 -11.44 5.09 -58.91
C ASP A 434 -12.69 4.18 -58.95
N GLU A 435 -13.69 4.58 -59.76
CA GLU A 435 -14.97 3.89 -60.00
C GLU A 435 -16.04 3.81 -58.87
N ILE A 436 -16.81 4.90 -58.78
CA ILE A 436 -18.26 4.96 -58.44
C ILE A 436 -18.70 4.76 -56.97
N SER A 437 -19.17 5.88 -56.38
CA SER A 437 -19.92 5.92 -55.12
C SER A 437 -21.37 5.44 -55.29
N GLU A 438 -21.73 4.31 -54.65
CA GLU A 438 -23.08 4.09 -54.10
C GLU A 438 -23.02 3.87 -52.58
N LYS A 439 -23.76 4.67 -51.80
CA LYS A 439 -23.84 4.52 -50.34
C LYS A 439 -24.69 3.31 -49.96
N THR A 440 -24.04 2.21 -49.55
CA THR A 440 -24.69 1.22 -48.69
C THR A 440 -24.88 1.80 -47.28
N SER A 441 -26.09 1.62 -46.72
CA SER A 441 -26.41 2.06 -45.36
C SER A 441 -25.69 1.21 -44.30
N PRO A 442 -25.17 1.77 -43.19
CA PRO A 442 -24.41 1.02 -42.17
C PRO A 442 -25.11 -0.21 -41.58
N GLN A 443 -26.44 -0.23 -41.64
CA GLN A 443 -27.25 -1.38 -41.23
C GLN A 443 -27.01 -2.63 -42.11
N LYS A 444 -26.65 -2.46 -43.39
CA LYS A 444 -26.36 -3.60 -44.29
C LYS A 444 -25.05 -4.30 -43.93
N SER A 445 -23.99 -3.55 -43.64
CA SER A 445 -22.70 -4.14 -43.25
C SER A 445 -22.87 -4.97 -41.99
N LEU A 446 -23.54 -4.43 -40.96
CA LEU A 446 -23.78 -5.15 -39.70
C LEU A 446 -24.62 -6.44 -39.88
N GLU A 447 -25.56 -6.46 -40.83
CA GLU A 447 -26.34 -7.67 -41.18
C GLU A 447 -25.52 -8.72 -41.96
N GLU A 448 -24.61 -8.29 -42.86
CA GLU A 448 -23.69 -9.18 -43.59
C GLU A 448 -22.60 -9.76 -42.66
N GLU A 449 -22.08 -8.92 -41.77
CA GLU A 449 -21.17 -9.23 -40.67
C GLU A 449 -21.79 -10.23 -39.66
N TYR A 450 -23.08 -10.05 -39.34
CA TYR A 450 -23.82 -11.01 -38.53
C TYR A 450 -23.79 -12.41 -39.16
N LEU A 451 -24.17 -12.50 -40.44
CA LEU A 451 -24.27 -13.74 -41.21
C LEU A 451 -22.93 -14.44 -41.41
N GLU A 452 -21.87 -13.70 -41.74
CA GLU A 452 -20.57 -14.32 -42.00
C GLU A 452 -19.97 -14.92 -40.72
N THR A 453 -20.09 -14.26 -39.57
CA THR A 453 -19.61 -14.83 -38.31
C THR A 453 -20.58 -15.87 -37.70
N GLU A 454 -21.89 -15.83 -37.97
CA GLU A 454 -22.79 -16.98 -37.71
C GLU A 454 -22.31 -18.22 -38.47
N LYS A 455 -22.00 -18.06 -39.76
CA LYS A 455 -21.43 -19.10 -40.62
C LYS A 455 -20.06 -19.60 -40.12
N LYS A 456 -19.17 -18.73 -39.64
CA LYS A 456 -17.90 -19.13 -38.99
C LYS A 456 -18.14 -20.06 -37.78
N ILE A 457 -19.11 -19.74 -36.92
CA ILE A 457 -19.45 -20.53 -35.72
C ILE A 457 -20.03 -21.90 -36.10
N VAL A 458 -20.99 -21.94 -37.03
CA VAL A 458 -21.59 -23.21 -37.51
C VAL A 458 -20.52 -24.11 -38.17
N ILE A 459 -19.58 -23.53 -38.92
CA ILE A 459 -18.45 -24.27 -39.49
C ILE A 459 -17.55 -24.81 -38.37
N ALA A 460 -17.21 -24.02 -37.34
CA ALA A 460 -16.39 -24.47 -36.22
C ALA A 460 -17.02 -25.66 -35.49
N PHE A 461 -18.33 -25.62 -35.19
CA PHE A 461 -19.05 -26.76 -34.62
C PHE A 461 -19.00 -28.00 -35.54
N SER A 462 -19.17 -27.84 -36.86
CA SER A 462 -19.09 -28.98 -37.80
C SER A 462 -17.68 -29.60 -37.87
N ILE A 463 -16.62 -28.79 -37.69
CA ILE A 463 -15.24 -29.26 -37.57
C ILE A 463 -15.05 -30.00 -36.25
N THR A 464 -15.58 -29.47 -35.13
CA THR A 464 -15.57 -30.16 -33.84
C THR A 464 -16.27 -31.51 -33.92
N ASP A 465 -17.42 -31.61 -34.59
CA ASP A 465 -18.12 -32.88 -34.81
C ASP A 465 -17.31 -33.86 -35.66
N HIS A 466 -16.60 -33.38 -36.69
CA HIS A 466 -15.69 -34.21 -37.47
C HIS A 466 -14.52 -34.73 -36.61
N MET A 467 -13.89 -33.87 -35.82
CA MET A 467 -12.81 -34.25 -34.90
C MET A 467 -13.31 -35.25 -33.84
N ARG A 468 -14.42 -34.92 -33.15
CA ARG A 468 -15.14 -35.80 -32.21
C ARG A 468 -15.43 -37.16 -32.84
N LYS A 469 -15.92 -37.19 -34.07
CA LYS A 469 -16.17 -38.43 -34.82
C LYS A 469 -14.89 -39.21 -35.09
N LEU A 470 -13.78 -38.58 -35.48
CA LEU A 470 -12.50 -39.27 -35.64
C LEU A 470 -12.02 -39.90 -34.31
N PHE A 471 -12.00 -39.11 -33.23
CA PHE A 471 -11.59 -39.55 -31.89
C PHE A 471 -12.38 -40.77 -31.38
N TYR A 472 -13.70 -40.82 -31.61
CA TYR A 472 -14.53 -41.95 -31.17
C TYR A 472 -14.67 -43.11 -32.20
N SER A 473 -14.46 -42.85 -33.50
CA SER A 473 -14.59 -43.90 -34.55
C SER A 473 -13.32 -44.74 -34.73
N GLU A 474 -12.12 -44.22 -34.43
CA GLU A 474 -10.89 -44.96 -34.70
C GLU A 474 -10.67 -46.09 -33.69
N GLN A 475 -10.99 -47.32 -34.09
CA GLN A 475 -10.77 -48.55 -33.31
C GLN A 475 -9.31 -49.04 -33.42
N GLY A 476 -8.35 -48.12 -33.23
CA GLY A 476 -6.91 -48.35 -33.24
C GLY A 476 -6.28 -48.33 -31.85
N ALA A 477 -5.20 -49.10 -31.64
CA ALA A 477 -4.63 -49.39 -30.32
C ALA A 477 -3.90 -48.22 -29.61
N ASN A 478 -3.94 -47.01 -30.18
CA ASN A 478 -3.30 -45.80 -29.64
C ASN A 478 -4.33 -44.73 -29.21
N SER A 479 -5.60 -45.09 -29.09
CA SER A 479 -6.70 -44.13 -28.82
C SER A 479 -6.59 -43.55 -27.39
N ARG A 480 -6.34 -42.24 -27.28
CA ARG A 480 -6.48 -41.45 -26.03
C ARG A 480 -7.96 -41.24 -25.66
N ARG A 481 -8.76 -42.32 -25.68
CA ARG A 481 -10.22 -42.25 -25.60
C ARG A 481 -10.73 -41.84 -24.20
N ASP A 482 -9.91 -42.13 -23.20
CA ASP A 482 -10.19 -41.87 -21.78
C ASP A 482 -9.42 -40.64 -21.25
N ASP A 483 -8.86 -39.81 -22.13
CA ASP A 483 -8.20 -38.54 -21.76
C ASP A 483 -9.26 -37.53 -21.26
N ASP A 484 -9.28 -37.30 -19.94
CA ASP A 484 -10.29 -36.49 -19.26
C ASP A 484 -10.33 -35.04 -19.74
N GLU A 485 -9.16 -34.47 -20.10
CA GLU A 485 -9.03 -33.10 -20.60
C GLU A 485 -9.67 -32.96 -21.99
N VAL A 486 -9.37 -33.89 -22.90
CA VAL A 486 -10.00 -33.95 -24.23
C VAL A 486 -11.51 -34.19 -24.12
N ARG A 487 -11.96 -35.02 -23.18
CA ARG A 487 -13.39 -35.28 -22.96
C ARG A 487 -14.11 -34.05 -22.38
N ASN A 488 -13.47 -33.31 -21.48
CA ASN A 488 -14.01 -32.08 -20.92
C ASN A 488 -14.12 -30.99 -22.00
N LEU A 489 -13.07 -30.77 -22.81
CA LEU A 489 -13.10 -29.83 -23.94
C LEU A 489 -14.24 -30.14 -24.93
N PHE A 490 -14.45 -31.42 -25.30
CA PHE A 490 -15.59 -31.80 -26.15
C PHE A 490 -16.95 -31.61 -25.49
N SER A 491 -17.03 -31.57 -24.15
CA SER A 491 -18.26 -31.25 -23.39
C SER A 491 -18.48 -29.75 -23.25
N GLU A 492 -17.42 -28.97 -23.07
CA GLU A 492 -17.48 -27.50 -23.01
C GLU A 492 -17.89 -26.90 -24.36
N ILE A 493 -17.37 -27.43 -25.48
CA ILE A 493 -17.81 -27.02 -26.82
C ILE A 493 -19.27 -27.45 -27.09
N GLU A 494 -19.75 -28.55 -26.49
CA GLU A 494 -21.17 -28.92 -26.63
C GLU A 494 -22.09 -28.04 -25.78
N LYS A 495 -21.70 -27.70 -24.54
CA LYS A 495 -22.42 -26.68 -23.75
C LYS A 495 -22.46 -25.33 -24.48
N LEU A 496 -21.36 -24.96 -25.15
CA LEU A 496 -21.31 -23.76 -25.99
C LEU A 496 -22.28 -23.84 -27.18
N ARG A 497 -22.42 -25.02 -27.83
CA ARG A 497 -23.47 -25.27 -28.83
C ARG A 497 -24.86 -25.14 -28.24
N GLU A 498 -25.14 -25.79 -27.10
CA GLU A 498 -26.45 -25.71 -26.44
C GLU A 498 -26.81 -24.25 -26.11
N THR A 499 -25.85 -23.44 -25.63
CA THR A 499 -26.08 -22.01 -25.41
C THR A 499 -26.25 -21.22 -26.70
N PHE A 500 -25.61 -21.62 -27.81
CA PHE A 500 -25.75 -20.96 -29.12
C PHE A 500 -27.10 -21.27 -29.78
N GLU A 501 -27.56 -22.52 -29.74
CA GLU A 501 -28.87 -22.93 -30.27
C GLU A 501 -30.04 -22.43 -29.39
N ALA A 502 -29.79 -22.09 -28.13
CA ALA A 502 -30.77 -21.45 -27.24
C ALA A 502 -30.91 -19.93 -27.42
N LEU A 503 -30.07 -19.27 -28.21
CA LEU A 503 -30.20 -17.84 -28.53
C LEU A 503 -31.25 -17.62 -29.62
N GLU A 504 -32.22 -16.74 -29.35
CA GLU A 504 -33.27 -16.41 -30.33
C GLU A 504 -32.66 -15.63 -31.52
N ARG A 505 -32.63 -16.27 -32.70
CA ARG A 505 -32.03 -15.69 -33.91
C ARG A 505 -32.85 -14.47 -34.39
N PRO A 506 -32.26 -13.25 -34.44
CA PRO A 506 -32.97 -12.06 -34.93
C PRO A 506 -33.32 -12.19 -36.42
N THR A 507 -34.44 -11.59 -36.81
CA THR A 507 -34.88 -11.57 -38.22
C THR A 507 -34.11 -10.51 -39.01
N LEU A 508 -33.33 -10.93 -40.00
CA LEU A 508 -32.46 -10.06 -40.79
C LEU A 508 -33.19 -9.53 -42.04
N ASP A 509 -33.13 -8.23 -42.23
CA ASP A 509 -33.84 -7.51 -43.29
C ASP A 509 -33.17 -7.74 -44.66
N ILE A 510 -31.88 -8.10 -44.70
CA ILE A 510 -31.18 -8.64 -45.89
C ILE A 510 -31.76 -9.98 -46.33
N GLU A 511 -32.07 -10.90 -45.40
CA GLU A 511 -32.69 -12.19 -45.75
C GLU A 511 -34.13 -11.96 -46.28
N VAL A 512 -34.90 -11.08 -45.62
CA VAL A 512 -36.25 -10.68 -46.06
C VAL A 512 -36.24 -10.00 -47.43
N ARG A 513 -35.26 -9.13 -47.71
CA ARG A 513 -35.08 -8.48 -49.03
C ARG A 513 -34.64 -9.48 -50.10
N ARG A 514 -33.71 -10.40 -49.80
CA ARG A 514 -33.25 -11.46 -50.71
C ARG A 514 -34.40 -12.41 -51.08
N ALA A 515 -35.31 -12.67 -50.15
CA ALA A 515 -36.55 -13.43 -50.39
C ALA A 515 -37.64 -12.66 -51.18
N LYS A 516 -37.46 -11.36 -51.44
CA LYS A 516 -38.45 -10.49 -52.11
C LYS A 516 -38.27 -10.37 -53.64
N VAL A 517 -37.17 -10.86 -54.19
CA VAL A 517 -36.84 -10.74 -55.63
C VAL A 517 -37.59 -11.80 -56.45
N PRO A 518 -38.47 -11.41 -57.41
CA PRO A 518 -39.38 -12.37 -58.06
C PRO A 518 -38.77 -13.03 -59.31
N THR A 519 -38.27 -14.26 -59.19
CA THR A 519 -37.86 -15.08 -60.34
C THR A 519 -39.08 -15.73 -61.01
N LYS A 520 -39.39 -15.29 -62.24
CA LYS A 520 -40.43 -15.79 -63.14
C LYS A 520 -39.71 -16.46 -64.33
N GLU A 521 -40.02 -17.68 -64.80
CA GLU A 521 -41.17 -18.59 -64.60
C GLU A 521 -40.76 -20.05 -64.91
N ARG A 522 -41.45 -21.07 -64.34
CA ARG A 522 -42.07 -22.21 -65.07
C ARG A 522 -42.50 -23.41 -64.16
N SER A 523 -43.79 -23.39 -63.78
CA SER A 523 -44.69 -24.54 -63.52
C SER A 523 -44.27 -25.71 -62.59
N GLY A 524 -44.92 -25.78 -61.42
CA GLY A 524 -45.17 -26.98 -60.60
C GLY A 524 -46.42 -26.74 -59.73
N SER A 525 -47.32 -27.72 -59.58
CA SER A 525 -48.73 -27.48 -59.17
C SER A 525 -49.05 -27.60 -57.68
N SER A 526 -49.79 -26.60 -57.14
CA SER A 526 -50.96 -26.71 -56.21
C SER A 526 -50.85 -27.46 -54.85
N PRO A 527 -51.77 -27.22 -53.88
CA PRO A 527 -52.34 -25.96 -53.38
C PRO A 527 -52.33 -25.85 -51.82
N SER A 528 -52.78 -24.72 -51.26
CA SER A 528 -52.92 -24.50 -49.79
C SER A 528 -54.22 -25.05 -49.17
N PRO A 529 -54.26 -25.22 -47.83
CA PRO A 529 -55.14 -24.40 -46.96
C PRO A 529 -54.38 -23.85 -45.72
N VAL A 530 -54.51 -22.59 -45.26
CA VAL A 530 -55.67 -21.83 -44.72
C VAL A 530 -56.06 -22.19 -43.27
N GLN A 531 -55.68 -21.33 -42.31
CA GLN A 531 -56.46 -20.79 -41.15
C GLN A 531 -55.57 -19.72 -40.44
N ALA A 532 -55.99 -18.46 -40.26
CA ALA A 532 -56.98 -17.93 -39.30
C ALA A 532 -56.47 -17.99 -37.83
N SER A 533 -55.78 -16.97 -37.27
CA SER A 533 -56.17 -15.57 -36.95
C SER A 533 -56.77 -15.38 -35.53
N SER A 534 -56.00 -14.79 -34.61
CA SER A 534 -56.55 -14.05 -33.46
C SER A 534 -55.53 -13.15 -32.73
N THR A 535 -55.84 -11.86 -32.71
CA THR A 535 -55.55 -10.92 -31.59
C THR A 535 -56.93 -10.34 -31.17
N PRO A 536 -57.07 -9.51 -30.10
CA PRO A 536 -56.10 -9.04 -29.11
C PRO A 536 -56.59 -9.20 -27.64
N LYS A 537 -55.77 -8.77 -26.67
CA LYS A 537 -56.28 -8.05 -25.47
C LYS A 537 -55.21 -7.15 -24.84
N ALA A 538 -55.62 -6.21 -23.99
CA ALA A 538 -54.78 -5.14 -23.44
C ALA A 538 -55.13 -4.80 -21.98
N ALA A 539 -54.24 -4.03 -21.32
CA ALA A 539 -54.29 -3.54 -19.93
C ALA A 539 -54.15 -4.65 -18.85
N THR A 540 -53.54 -4.39 -17.67
CA THR A 540 -53.50 -3.14 -16.88
C THR A 540 -52.14 -2.89 -16.19
N VAL A 541 -51.96 -1.65 -15.74
CA VAL A 541 -50.83 -1.05 -14.99
C VAL A 541 -50.67 -1.62 -13.57
N GLU A 542 -49.42 -1.83 -13.12
CA GLU A 542 -48.87 -1.30 -11.85
C GLU A 542 -47.33 -1.40 -11.82
N ALA A 543 -46.67 -0.62 -10.97
CA ALA A 543 -45.21 -0.58 -10.79
C ALA A 543 -44.82 -1.14 -9.40
N PRO A 544 -43.53 -1.47 -9.15
CA PRO A 544 -42.74 -0.52 -8.35
C PRO A 544 -41.20 -0.52 -8.57
N GLU A 545 -40.58 0.48 -7.92
CA GLU A 545 -39.23 0.49 -7.31
C GLU A 545 -37.92 0.45 -8.13
N SER A 546 -36.89 1.05 -7.50
CA SER A 546 -35.56 1.31 -8.03
C SER A 546 -34.48 1.30 -6.92
N PRO A 547 -33.28 0.78 -7.22
CA PRO A 547 -32.04 1.10 -6.51
C PRO A 547 -30.95 1.64 -7.48
N ALA A 548 -29.88 2.34 -7.09
CA ALA A 548 -29.51 3.02 -5.84
C ALA A 548 -28.48 4.14 -6.16
N LYS A 549 -28.01 4.90 -5.16
CA LYS A 549 -27.07 6.05 -5.29
C LYS A 549 -25.60 5.62 -5.36
N PRO A 550 -24.69 6.48 -5.87
CA PRO A 550 -23.26 6.49 -5.51
C PRO A 550 -22.97 7.22 -4.18
N ASP A 551 -21.77 6.96 -3.65
CA ASP A 551 -20.90 7.73 -2.73
C ASP A 551 -21.43 8.25 -1.36
N GLU A 552 -20.73 7.85 -0.29
CA GLU A 552 -20.60 8.55 1.00
C GLU A 552 -19.11 8.47 1.47
N PRO A 553 -18.66 9.35 2.39
CA PRO A 553 -17.23 9.59 2.65
C PRO A 553 -16.56 8.58 3.59
N LEU A 554 -15.23 8.61 3.60
CA LEU A 554 -14.39 7.87 4.56
C LEU A 554 -14.50 8.47 5.97
N ASP A 555 -14.79 7.63 6.96
CA ASP A 555 -14.87 7.98 8.38
C ASP A 555 -13.49 7.82 9.08
N PRO A 556 -12.98 8.85 9.79
CA PRO A 556 -11.73 8.75 10.55
C PRO A 556 -11.86 8.09 11.93
N ASP A 557 -13.05 8.00 12.54
CA ASP A 557 -13.21 7.44 13.90
C ASP A 557 -12.94 5.92 13.92
N SER A 558 -13.18 5.25 12.80
CA SER A 558 -12.93 3.81 12.61
C SER A 558 -11.46 3.38 12.79
N GLU A 559 -10.47 4.28 12.57
CA GLU A 559 -9.06 3.97 12.83
C GLU A 559 -8.67 4.23 14.30
N LEU A 560 -9.31 5.20 14.98
CA LEU A 560 -9.11 5.46 16.41
C LEU A 560 -9.55 4.26 17.27
N ALA A 561 -10.71 3.67 16.98
CA ALA A 561 -11.20 2.48 17.67
C ALA A 561 -10.26 1.27 17.55
N LYS A 562 -9.53 1.17 16.43
CA LYS A 562 -8.54 0.11 16.16
C LYS A 562 -7.26 0.30 16.99
N LEU A 563 -6.85 1.55 17.21
CA LEU A 563 -5.69 1.91 18.05
C LEU A 563 -6.00 1.81 19.55
N GLU A 564 -7.21 2.14 20.02
CA GLU A 564 -7.62 1.91 21.42
C GLU A 564 -7.56 0.42 21.78
N LEU A 565 -7.94 -0.47 20.86
CA LEU A 565 -7.94 -1.92 21.07
C LEU A 565 -6.51 -2.49 21.20
N GLU A 566 -5.54 -1.91 20.50
CA GLU A 566 -4.11 -2.24 20.61
C GLU A 566 -3.49 -1.70 21.91
N PHE A 567 -3.88 -0.49 22.35
CA PHE A 567 -3.50 0.07 23.65
C PHE A 567 -4.00 -0.77 24.84
N GLY A 568 -5.17 -1.42 24.70
CA GLY A 568 -5.84 -2.17 25.75
C GLY A 568 -5.12 -3.44 26.26
N GLN A 569 -4.06 -3.93 25.59
CA GLN A 569 -3.35 -5.15 26.00
C GLN A 569 -2.03 -4.91 26.76
N ALA A 570 -1.51 -3.67 26.79
CA ALA A 570 -0.25 -3.35 27.47
C ALA A 570 -0.37 -3.16 28.99
N SER A 571 -1.59 -2.95 29.52
CA SER A 571 -1.84 -2.60 30.93
C SER A 571 -1.94 -3.80 31.89
N LYS A 572 -0.97 -4.73 31.82
CA LYS A 572 -0.78 -5.79 32.83
C LYS A 572 0.42 -5.52 33.74
N HIS A 573 0.30 -4.48 34.55
CA HIS A 573 1.12 -4.33 35.75
C HIS A 573 0.35 -4.91 36.95
N SER A 574 1.02 -5.72 37.78
CA SER A 574 0.38 -6.34 38.96
C SER A 574 0.18 -5.30 40.08
N PRO A 575 -0.88 -5.38 40.88
CA PRO A 575 -1.07 -4.50 42.04
C PRO A 575 -0.10 -4.79 43.21
N GLU A 576 0.57 -5.94 43.24
CA GLU A 576 1.41 -6.41 44.36
C GLU A 576 2.65 -5.55 44.67
N ASP A 577 3.24 -4.87 43.68
CA ASP A 577 4.54 -4.18 43.85
C ASP A 577 4.43 -2.80 44.56
N ILE A 578 3.25 -2.39 45.00
CA ILE A 578 3.07 -1.23 45.90
C ILE A 578 3.16 -1.67 47.37
N SER A 579 4.25 -2.35 47.73
CA SER A 579 4.60 -2.68 49.12
C SER A 579 6.07 -2.37 49.40
N GLY A 580 6.31 -1.23 50.06
CA GLY A 580 7.65 -0.66 50.23
C GLY A 580 7.65 0.79 50.74
N TRP A 581 6.81 1.08 51.74
CA TRP A 581 6.78 2.40 52.40
C TRP A 581 7.54 2.31 53.72
N GLU A 582 8.72 2.93 53.80
CA GLU A 582 9.58 3.00 54.99
C GLU A 582 9.04 4.00 56.04
N PHE A 583 7.76 3.88 56.40
CA PHE A 583 7.10 4.79 57.34
C PHE A 583 7.26 4.36 58.82
N ASP A 584 7.40 3.06 59.07
CA ASP A 584 7.51 2.49 60.43
C ASP A 584 8.82 2.89 61.12
N GLU A 585 9.92 3.07 60.37
CA GLU A 585 11.24 3.39 60.93
C GLU A 585 11.31 4.82 61.50
N LEU A 586 10.57 5.77 60.93
CA LEU A 586 10.49 7.15 61.42
C LEU A 586 9.59 7.31 62.66
N GLU A 587 8.60 6.45 62.89
CA GLU A 587 7.83 6.48 64.16
C GLU A 587 8.67 5.90 65.32
N GLU A 588 9.43 4.83 65.09
CA GLU A 588 10.35 4.30 66.11
C GLU A 588 11.52 5.26 66.40
N GLU A 589 12.07 5.99 65.43
CA GLU A 589 13.11 6.99 65.71
C GLU A 589 12.58 8.13 66.61
N LEU A 590 11.35 8.58 66.38
CA LEU A 590 10.68 9.59 67.23
C LEU A 590 10.40 9.05 68.64
N ARG A 591 9.99 7.79 68.78
CA ARG A 591 9.84 7.10 70.09
C ARG A 591 11.17 6.95 70.83
N ALA A 592 12.25 6.66 70.10
CA ALA A 592 13.58 6.49 70.67
C ALA A 592 14.12 7.79 71.27
N ASP A 593 13.93 8.94 70.59
CA ASP A 593 14.43 10.23 71.10
C ASP A 593 13.60 10.81 72.25
N ILE A 594 12.27 10.61 72.24
CA ILE A 594 11.44 10.88 73.43
C ILE A 594 11.95 10.06 74.63
N SER A 595 12.27 8.77 74.42
CA SER A 595 12.79 7.89 75.46
C SER A 595 14.19 8.28 75.97
N LYS A 596 15.07 8.79 75.11
CA LYS A 596 16.40 9.29 75.51
C LYS A 596 16.34 10.60 76.31
N SER A 597 15.33 11.44 76.08
CA SER A 597 15.20 12.73 76.76
C SER A 597 14.95 12.63 78.28
N GLY A 598 14.32 11.54 78.74
CA GLY A 598 13.86 11.38 80.12
C GLY A 598 14.91 10.96 81.16
N ASN A 599 16.21 10.87 80.82
CA ASN A 599 17.20 10.29 81.73
C ASN A 599 18.57 11.00 81.74
N LYS A 600 18.60 12.26 82.20
CA LYS A 600 19.85 12.98 82.53
C LYS A 600 19.65 14.09 83.59
N LYS A 601 19.75 13.69 84.86
CA LYS A 601 19.91 14.51 86.08
C LYS A 601 19.02 15.74 86.26
#